data_AF-A0A936UI33-F1
#
_entry.id   AF-A0A936UI33-F1
#
_cell.length_a   1.000
_cell.length_b   1.000
_cell.length_c   1.000
_cell.angle_alpha   90.00
_cell.angle_beta   90.00
_cell.angle_gamma   90.00
#
_symmetry.space_group_name_H-M   'P 1'
#
loop_
_entity.id
_entity.type
_entity.pdbx_description
1 polymer ?
#
loop_
_entity_poly.entity_id
_entity_poly.type
_entity_poly.pdbx_seq_one_letter_code
_entity_poly.pdbx_strand_id
1 'polypeptide(L)'
;MDSVTSNTGNRLLKGVLIGIILFILAAGASSLAFFMVSILVFGCTKSPPDWVYLLVFVGFPVPLIFASIITPYLYVKRQRTIWIILTLMSGIFISCLLFLIWFLILTQYC
;
A
#
# COMPACT_ATOMS: atom_id res chain seq x y z
N MET A 1 0.72 -24.14 33.65
CA MET A 1 1.79 -23.59 32.78
C MET A 1 1.15 -22.80 31.62
N ASP A 2 0.00 -22.17 31.84
CA ASP A 2 -1.00 -21.89 30.79
C ASP A 2 -1.15 -20.39 30.46
N SER A 3 -0.44 -19.52 31.16
CA SER A 3 -0.47 -18.06 30.93
C SER A 3 0.47 -17.59 29.83
N VAL A 4 1.49 -18.37 29.46
CA VAL A 4 2.49 -18.00 28.44
C VAL A 4 1.99 -18.30 27.03
N THR A 5 1.24 -19.39 26.85
CA THR A 5 0.67 -19.82 25.56
C THR A 5 -0.51 -18.94 25.13
N SER A 6 -1.42 -18.59 26.05
CA SER A 6 -2.56 -17.71 25.75
C SER A 6 -2.12 -16.30 25.30
N ASN A 7 -1.08 -15.76 25.94
CA ASN A 7 -0.54 -14.44 25.60
C ASN A 7 0.16 -14.43 24.24
N THR A 8 0.73 -15.57 23.81
CA THR A 8 1.36 -15.69 22.50
C THR A 8 0.30 -15.81 21.39
N GLY A 9 -0.77 -16.59 21.62
CA GLY A 9 -1.90 -16.71 20.71
C GLY A 9 -2.62 -15.38 20.44
N ASN A 10 -2.91 -14.61 21.49
CA ASN A 10 -3.54 -13.29 21.35
C ASN A 10 -2.67 -12.28 20.58
N ARG A 11 -1.34 -12.44 20.60
CA ARG A 11 -0.41 -11.55 19.89
C ARG A 11 -0.29 -11.89 18.41
N LEU A 12 -0.26 -13.17 18.08
CA LEU A 12 -0.32 -13.66 16.70
C LEU A 12 -1.63 -13.22 16.04
N LEU A 13 -2.74 -13.37 16.77
CA LEU A 13 -4.06 -12.95 16.31
C LEU A 13 -4.11 -11.43 16.03
N LYS A 14 -3.57 -10.60 16.93
CA LYS A 14 -3.47 -9.14 16.72
C LYS A 14 -2.60 -8.76 15.53
N GLY A 15 -1.46 -9.42 15.35
CA GLY A 15 -0.57 -9.17 14.21
C GLY A 15 -1.23 -9.48 12.87
N VAL A 16 -1.94 -10.63 12.79
CA VAL A 16 -2.72 -11.01 11.61
C VAL A 16 -3.86 -10.04 11.34
N LEU A 17 -4.60 -9.63 12.39
CA LEU A 17 -5.70 -8.67 12.25
C LEU A 17 -5.21 -7.33 11.67
N ILE A 18 -4.08 -6.82 12.16
CA ILE A 18 -3.46 -5.59 11.63
C ILE A 18 -3.06 -5.77 10.16
N GLY A 19 -2.47 -6.91 9.81
CA GLY A 19 -2.13 -7.23 8.42
C GLY A 19 -3.36 -7.21 7.49
N ILE A 20 -4.47 -7.82 7.91
CA ILE A 20 -5.73 -7.85 7.15
C ILE A 20 -6.30 -6.43 6.98
N ILE A 21 -6.33 -5.64 8.03
CA ILE A 21 -6.82 -4.25 7.97
C ILE A 21 -5.97 -3.43 6.97
N LEU A 22 -4.64 -3.55 7.05
CA LEU A 22 -3.73 -2.86 6.14
C LEU A 22 -3.90 -3.33 4.69
N PHE A 23 -4.15 -4.61 4.48
CA PHE A 23 -4.41 -5.17 3.15
C PHE A 23 -5.70 -4.61 2.54
N ILE A 24 -6.78 -4.54 3.33
CA ILE A 24 -8.05 -3.94 2.90
C ILE A 24 -7.86 -2.45 2.58
N LEU A 25 -7.11 -1.73 3.43
CA LEU A 25 -6.82 -0.32 3.20
C LEU A 25 -6.03 -0.09 1.90
N ALA A 26 -5.03 -0.94 1.62
CA ALA A 26 -4.24 -0.90 0.40
C ALA A 26 -5.09 -1.22 -0.84
N ALA A 27 -5.98 -2.21 -0.77
CA ALA A 27 -6.92 -2.53 -1.84
C ALA A 27 -7.89 -1.36 -2.12
N GLY A 28 -8.41 -0.73 -1.07
CA GLY A 28 -9.26 0.45 -1.16
C GLY A 28 -8.55 1.62 -1.85
N ALA A 29 -7.34 1.97 -1.39
CA ALA A 29 -6.53 3.02 -1.99
C ALA A 29 -6.22 2.73 -3.46
N SER A 30 -5.92 1.48 -3.80
CA SER A 30 -5.64 1.06 -5.18
C SER A 30 -6.87 1.21 -6.07
N SER A 31 -8.05 0.80 -5.58
CA SER A 31 -9.31 0.94 -6.33
C SER A 31 -9.66 2.42 -6.60
N LEU A 32 -9.37 3.31 -5.66
CA LEU A 32 -9.59 4.75 -5.81
C LEU A 32 -8.61 5.36 -6.83
N ALA A 33 -7.35 4.91 -6.84
CA ALA A 33 -6.38 5.29 -7.86
C ALA A 33 -6.84 4.84 -9.26
N PHE A 34 -7.33 3.60 -9.42
CA PHE A 34 -7.86 3.10 -10.70
C PHE A 34 -9.08 3.88 -11.19
N PHE A 35 -9.97 4.26 -10.27
CA PHE A 35 -11.14 5.07 -10.61
C PHE A 35 -10.74 6.46 -11.10
N MET A 36 -9.79 7.11 -10.42
CA MET A 36 -9.20 8.40 -10.84
C MET A 36 -8.55 8.30 -12.22
N VAL A 37 -7.78 7.24 -12.49
CA VAL A 37 -7.18 6.98 -13.81
C VAL A 37 -8.25 6.89 -14.88
N SER A 38 -9.30 6.11 -14.62
CA SER A 38 -10.39 5.92 -15.58
C SER A 38 -11.05 7.25 -15.93
N ILE A 39 -11.39 8.07 -14.93
CA ILE A 39 -12.00 9.39 -15.15
C ILE A 39 -11.09 10.30 -15.97
N LEU A 40 -9.80 10.37 -15.62
CA LEU A 40 -8.86 11.23 -16.35
C LEU A 40 -8.73 10.79 -17.80
N VAL A 41 -8.53 9.49 -18.07
CA VAL A 41 -8.38 8.96 -19.43
C VAL A 41 -9.63 9.22 -20.29
N PHE A 42 -10.83 9.17 -19.72
CA PHE A 42 -12.06 9.55 -20.44
C PHE A 42 -12.12 11.05 -20.81
N GLY A 43 -11.39 11.92 -20.09
CA GLY A 43 -11.35 13.35 -20.34
C GLY A 43 -10.21 13.83 -21.25
N CYS A 44 -9.24 12.96 -21.60
CA CYS A 44 -8.04 13.34 -22.33
C CYS A 44 -8.19 13.14 -23.85
N THR A 45 -7.67 14.08 -24.64
CA THR A 45 -7.74 14.01 -26.11
C THR A 45 -6.67 13.11 -26.73
N LYS A 46 -5.57 12.84 -26.01
CA LYS A 46 -4.51 11.91 -26.42
C LYS A 46 -4.41 10.75 -25.44
N SER A 47 -4.29 9.55 -25.98
CA SER A 47 -4.00 8.35 -25.19
C SER A 47 -2.57 8.43 -24.65
N PRO A 48 -2.36 8.43 -23.32
CA PRO A 48 -1.03 8.34 -22.76
C PRO A 48 -0.40 6.99 -23.11
N PRO A 49 0.94 6.89 -23.16
CA PRO A 49 1.63 5.68 -23.58
C PRO A 49 1.50 4.54 -22.54
N ASP A 50 1.52 3.29 -23.00
CA ASP A 50 1.21 2.09 -22.21
C ASP A 50 2.01 1.94 -20.90
N TRP A 51 3.25 2.41 -20.90
CA TRP A 51 4.13 2.36 -19.72
C TRP A 51 3.62 3.24 -18.56
N VAL A 52 2.85 4.29 -18.84
CA VAL A 52 2.25 5.18 -17.83
C VAL A 52 1.19 4.43 -17.05
N TYR A 53 0.38 3.59 -17.70
CA TYR A 53 -0.57 2.71 -17.01
C TYR A 53 0.16 1.68 -16.14
N LEU A 54 1.23 1.08 -16.68
CA LEU A 54 2.03 0.07 -15.98
C LEU A 54 2.64 0.62 -14.68
N LEU A 55 3.06 1.89 -14.69
CA LEU A 55 3.59 2.59 -13.52
C LEU A 55 2.54 2.76 -12.40
N VAL A 56 1.25 2.97 -12.72
CA VAL A 56 0.18 3.00 -11.72
C VAL A 56 -0.24 1.62 -11.26
N PHE A 57 -0.43 0.68 -12.19
CA PHE A 57 -0.88 -0.68 -11.87
C PHE A 57 0.12 -1.43 -10.99
N VAL A 58 1.42 -1.13 -11.14
CA VAL A 58 2.49 -1.79 -10.38
C VAL A 58 3.07 -0.87 -9.31
N GLY A 59 3.38 0.38 -9.63
CA GLY A 59 4.10 1.28 -8.72
C GLY A 59 3.30 1.70 -7.48
N PHE A 60 1.98 1.87 -7.59
CA PHE A 60 1.15 2.28 -6.45
C PHE A 60 0.85 1.14 -5.45
N PRO A 61 0.37 -0.04 -5.88
CA PRO A 61 0.00 -1.10 -4.92
C PRO A 61 1.22 -1.83 -4.34
N VAL A 62 2.33 -1.95 -5.08
CA VAL A 62 3.48 -2.78 -4.67
C VAL A 62 4.09 -2.34 -3.33
N PRO A 63 4.41 -1.05 -3.08
CA PRO A 63 4.98 -0.62 -1.81
C PRO A 63 4.03 -0.86 -0.62
N LEU A 64 2.72 -0.71 -0.84
CA LEU A 64 1.70 -0.99 0.17
C LEU A 64 1.57 -2.49 0.46
N ILE A 65 1.63 -3.35 -0.56
CA ILE A 65 1.65 -4.80 -0.39
C ILE A 65 2.89 -5.23 0.40
N PHE A 66 4.07 -4.72 0.03
CA PHE A 66 5.30 -5.01 0.78
C PHE A 66 5.19 -4.55 2.24
N ALA A 67 4.67 -3.34 2.48
CA ALA A 67 4.42 -2.86 3.85
C ALA A 67 3.44 -3.78 4.60
N SER A 68 2.37 -4.25 3.94
CA SER A 68 1.37 -5.14 4.56
C SER A 68 1.93 -6.51 4.97
N ILE A 69 2.97 -7.00 4.28
CA ILE A 69 3.64 -8.28 4.59
C ILE A 69 4.74 -8.08 5.64
N ILE A 70 5.52 -7.00 5.52
CA ILE A 70 6.65 -6.73 6.41
C ILE A 70 6.18 -6.31 7.81
N THR A 71 5.09 -5.54 7.91
CA THR A 71 4.52 -5.05 9.19
C THR A 71 4.18 -6.17 10.19
N PRO A 72 3.38 -7.21 9.83
CA PRO A 72 3.09 -8.32 10.74
C PRO A 72 4.33 -9.16 11.04
N TYR A 73 5.25 -9.32 10.07
CA TYR A 73 6.51 -10.03 10.30
C TYR A 73 7.40 -9.32 11.35
N LEU A 74 7.54 -7.99 11.24
CA LEU A 74 8.26 -7.18 12.22
C LEU A 74 7.57 -7.20 13.60
N TYR A 75 6.23 -7.24 13.63
CA TYR A 75 5.45 -7.34 14.86
C TYR A 75 5.70 -8.68 15.59
N VAL A 76 5.74 -9.80 14.85
CA VAL A 76 6.02 -11.14 15.40
C VAL A 76 7.46 -11.26 15.89
N LYS A 77 8.44 -10.71 15.14
CA LYS A 77 9.86 -10.70 15.54
C LYS A 77 10.21 -9.72 16.67
N ARG A 78 9.22 -9.04 17.27
CA ARG A 78 9.41 -8.18 18.44
C ARG A 78 10.39 -7.02 18.18
N GLN A 79 10.46 -6.54 16.94
CA GLN A 79 11.19 -5.32 16.57
C GLN A 79 10.55 -4.10 17.25
N ARG A 80 11.33 -3.04 17.51
CA ARG A 80 10.78 -1.81 18.13
C ARG A 80 9.62 -1.29 17.29
N THR A 81 8.53 -0.87 17.95
CA THR A 81 7.34 -0.29 17.31
C THR A 81 7.69 0.82 16.31
N ILE A 82 8.77 1.56 16.57
CA ILE A 82 9.32 2.60 15.67
C ILE A 82 9.62 2.05 14.28
N TRP A 83 10.20 0.86 14.15
CA TRP A 83 10.51 0.26 12.84
C TRP A 83 9.26 -0.10 12.07
N ILE A 84 8.23 -0.59 12.77
CA ILE A 84 6.93 -0.94 12.17
C ILE A 84 6.27 0.31 11.59
N ILE A 85 6.23 1.39 12.36
CA ILE A 85 5.69 2.67 11.91
C ILE A 85 6.51 3.23 10.75
N LEU A 86 7.84 3.17 10.83
CA LEU A 86 8.72 3.69 9.79
C LEU A 86 8.53 2.96 8.45
N THR A 87 8.38 1.62 8.47
CA THR A 87 8.07 0.83 7.27
C THR A 87 6.69 1.14 6.69
N LEU A 88 5.70 1.38 7.56
CA LEU A 88 4.36 1.75 7.10
C LEU A 88 4.38 3.13 6.42
N MET A 89 5.01 4.11 7.07
CA MET A 89 5.14 5.47 6.57
C MET A 89 5.94 5.54 5.28
N SER A 90 7.02 4.75 5.15
CA SER A 90 7.80 4.70 3.91
C SER A 90 6.99 4.08 2.76
N GLY A 91 6.22 3.02 3.01
CA GLY A 91 5.34 2.42 2.01
C GLY A 91 4.28 3.40 1.50
N ILE A 92 3.63 4.13 2.40
CA ILE A 92 2.64 5.16 2.06
C ILE A 92 3.31 6.31 1.29
N PHE A 93 4.43 6.82 1.78
CA PHE A 93 5.14 7.96 1.18
C PHE A 93 5.59 7.65 -0.25
N ILE A 94 6.19 6.47 -0.48
CA ILE A 94 6.62 6.03 -1.82
C ILE A 94 5.41 5.91 -2.74
N SER A 95 4.32 5.32 -2.26
CA SER A 95 3.09 5.15 -3.06
C SER A 95 2.48 6.51 -3.44
N CYS A 96 2.44 7.46 -2.51
CA CYS A 96 2.00 8.82 -2.78
C CYS A 96 2.90 9.53 -3.79
N LEU A 97 4.23 9.43 -3.67
CA LEU A 97 5.15 10.03 -4.64
C LEU A 97 4.98 9.45 -6.04
N LEU A 98 4.85 8.13 -6.16
CA LEU A 98 4.63 7.47 -7.45
C LEU A 98 3.30 7.88 -8.07
N PHE A 99 2.23 7.97 -7.27
CA PHE A 99 0.95 8.49 -7.72
C PHE A 99 1.03 9.93 -8.20
N LEU A 100 1.75 10.79 -7.48
CA LEU A 100 1.88 12.21 -7.79
C LEU A 100 2.71 12.43 -9.06
N ILE A 101 3.84 11.74 -9.21
CA ILE A 101 4.65 11.74 -10.43
C ILE A 101 3.80 11.27 -11.62
N TRP A 102 3.07 10.18 -11.44
CA TRP A 102 2.19 9.66 -12.48
C TRP A 102 1.09 10.66 -12.87
N PHE A 103 0.43 11.27 -11.89
CA PHE A 103 -0.62 12.25 -12.12
C PHE A 103 -0.08 13.46 -12.90
N LEU A 104 1.10 13.96 -12.52
CA LEU A 104 1.79 15.03 -13.24
C LEU A 104 2.08 14.64 -14.69
N ILE A 105 2.58 13.43 -14.92
CA ILE A 105 2.82 12.93 -16.29
C ILE A 105 1.51 12.92 -17.07
N LEU A 106 0.43 12.37 -16.51
CA LEU A 106 -0.86 12.27 -17.20
C LEU A 106 -1.43 13.65 -17.57
N THR A 107 -1.32 14.64 -16.67
CA THR A 107 -1.79 16.01 -16.94
C THR A 107 -1.09 16.68 -18.13
N GLN A 108 0.08 16.22 -18.55
CA GLN A 108 0.74 16.71 -19.76
C GLN A 108 0.12 16.17 -21.06
N TYR A 109 -0.70 15.13 -21.01
CA TYR A 109 -1.26 14.44 -22.19
C TYR A 109 -2.74 14.74 -22.46
N CYS A 110 -3.43 15.55 -21.66
CA CYS A 110 -4.91 15.66 -21.69
C CYS A 110 -5.52 16.79 -22.55
#